data_AF-A0A440N9U7-F1
#
_entry.id   AF-A0A440N9U7-F1
#
_cell.length_a   1.000
_cell.length_b   1.000
_cell.length_c   1.000
_cell.angle_alpha   90.00
_cell.angle_beta   90.00
_cell.angle_gamma   90.00
#
_symmetry.space_group_name_H-M   'P 1'
#
loop_
_entity.id
_entity.type
_entity.pdbx_description
1 polymer ?
#
loop_
_entity_poly.entity_id
_entity_poly.type
_entity_poly.pdbx_seq_one_letter_code
_entity_poly.pdbx_strand_id
1 'polypeptide(L)'
;MDLTEKQALALAAAHQAAEAVTELLRYAREGEWINSEFHPDIEPLEKLCDAAKLTAEILSDEPDPDGDRNQVAGALEKFLSGWA
;
A
#
# COMPACT_ATOMS: atom_id res chain seq x y z
N MET A 1 13.09 7.07 -13.29
CA MET A 1 13.61 6.85 -11.93
C MET A 1 14.89 6.02 -12.00
N ASP A 2 15.89 6.27 -11.15
CA ASP A 2 17.10 5.44 -11.12
C ASP A 2 16.90 4.11 -10.36
N LEU A 3 17.88 3.19 -10.43
CA LEU A 3 17.75 1.88 -9.78
C LEU A 3 17.74 1.99 -8.24
N THR A 4 18.48 2.94 -7.67
CA THR A 4 18.58 3.13 -6.23
C THR A 4 17.26 3.63 -5.66
N GLU A 5 16.63 4.58 -6.34
CA GLU A 5 15.29 5.07 -6.05
C GLU A 5 14.26 3.93 -6.11
N LYS A 6 14.28 3.10 -7.17
CA LYS A 6 13.38 1.93 -7.28
C LYS A 6 13.57 0.94 -6.13
N GLN A 7 14.81 0.68 -5.72
CA GLN A 7 15.12 -0.19 -4.59
C GLN A 7 14.63 0.39 -3.25
N ALA A 8 14.75 1.70 -3.05
CA ALA A 8 14.22 2.38 -1.87
C ALA A 8 12.69 2.32 -1.81
N LEU A 9 12.00 2.57 -2.92
CA LEU A 9 10.55 2.42 -3.01
C LEU A 9 10.12 0.97 -2.76
N ALA A 10 10.84 -0.01 -3.30
CA ALA A 10 10.54 -1.43 -3.08
C ALA A 10 10.65 -1.81 -1.60
N LEU A 11 11.66 -1.29 -0.90
CA LEU A 11 11.81 -1.50 0.54
C LEU A 11 10.68 -0.86 1.33
N ALA A 12 10.30 0.38 1.00
CA ALA A 12 9.18 1.07 1.64
C ALA A 12 7.85 0.33 1.41
N ALA A 13 7.58 -0.09 0.17
CA ALA A 13 6.39 -0.87 -0.19
C ALA A 13 6.32 -2.19 0.60
N ALA A 14 7.45 -2.91 0.68
CA ALA A 14 7.54 -4.16 1.44
C ALA A 14 7.28 -3.94 2.93
N HIS A 15 7.78 -2.85 3.51
CA HIS A 15 7.54 -2.52 4.92
C HIS A 15 6.05 -2.27 5.21
N GLN A 16 5.39 -1.43 4.40
CA GLN A 16 3.96 -1.15 4.56
C GLN A 16 3.10 -2.41 4.42
N ALA A 17 3.39 -3.22 3.39
CA ALA A 17 2.69 -4.49 3.17
C ALA A 17 2.92 -5.46 4.34
N ALA A 18 4.12 -5.53 4.90
CA ALA A 18 4.42 -6.42 6.03
C ALA A 18 3.63 -6.06 7.28
N GLU A 19 3.50 -4.77 7.60
CA GLU A 19 2.68 -4.31 8.73
C GLU A 19 1.20 -4.63 8.52
N ALA A 20 0.66 -4.35 7.33
CA ALA A 20 -0.72 -4.68 7.00
C ALA A 20 -1.00 -6.19 7.08
N VAL A 21 -0.13 -7.02 6.48
CA VAL A 21 -0.26 -8.48 6.51
C VAL A 21 -0.17 -9.02 7.94
N THR A 22 0.72 -8.46 8.76
CA THR A 22 0.83 -8.84 10.18
C THR A 22 -0.49 -8.60 10.91
N GLU A 23 -1.12 -7.45 10.69
CA GLU A 23 -2.40 -7.13 11.32
C GLU A 23 -3.56 -7.98 10.77
N LEU A 24 -3.59 -8.27 9.47
CA LEU A 24 -4.57 -9.19 8.90
C LEU A 24 -4.45 -10.61 9.49
N LEU A 25 -3.22 -11.10 9.69
CA LEU A 25 -2.96 -12.38 10.34
C LEU A 25 -3.35 -12.36 11.83
N ARG A 26 -3.11 -11.25 12.53
CA ARG A 26 -3.61 -11.05 13.89
C ARG A 26 -5.14 -11.12 13.92
N TYR A 27 -5.83 -10.37 13.06
CA TYR A 27 -7.29 -10.37 12.96
C TYR A 27 -7.84 -11.77 12.69
N ALA A 28 -7.23 -12.52 11.77
CA ALA A 28 -7.65 -13.89 11.48
C ALA A 28 -7.56 -14.84 12.68
N ARG A 29 -6.65 -14.57 13.63
CA ARG A 29 -6.44 -15.38 14.84
C ARG A 29 -7.26 -14.89 16.04
N GLU A 30 -7.36 -13.58 16.21
CA GLU A 30 -7.84 -12.94 17.45
C GLU A 30 -9.18 -12.23 17.27
N GLY A 31 -9.59 -11.96 16.03
CA GLY A 31 -10.78 -11.19 15.70
C GLY A 31 -10.60 -9.69 15.90
N GLU A 32 -11.72 -9.00 16.07
CA GLU A 32 -11.81 -7.56 16.32
C GLU A 32 -11.31 -7.16 17.72
N TRP A 33 -10.89 -5.91 17.84
CA TRP A 33 -10.67 -5.25 19.13
C TRP A 33 -11.99 -4.75 19.72
N ILE A 34 -11.99 -4.43 21.02
CA ILE A 34 -13.19 -3.97 21.77
C ILE A 34 -13.94 -2.82 21.08
N ASN A 35 -13.25 -1.96 20.31
CA ASN A 35 -13.85 -0.80 19.64
C ASN A 35 -13.39 -0.62 18.18
N SER A 36 -12.78 -1.62 17.54
CA SER A 36 -12.22 -1.49 16.19
C SER A 36 -12.00 -2.86 15.57
N GLU A 37 -12.22 -3.02 14.26
CA GLU A 37 -11.90 -4.25 13.55
C GLU A 37 -10.39 -4.53 13.59
N PHE A 38 -9.56 -3.48 13.40
CA PHE A 38 -8.09 -3.59 13.39
C PHE A 38 -7.43 -2.89 14.58
N HIS A 39 -6.15 -3.18 14.82
CA HIS A 39 -5.34 -2.50 15.82
C HIS A 39 -5.37 -0.98 15.59
N PRO A 40 -5.59 -0.13 16.62
CA PRO A 40 -5.76 1.32 16.44
C PRO A 40 -4.60 2.02 15.73
N ASP A 41 -3.38 1.51 15.91
CA ASP A 41 -2.17 2.07 15.29
C ASP A 41 -1.80 1.46 13.93
N ILE A 42 -2.61 0.49 13.43
CA ILE A 42 -2.36 -0.15 12.15
C ILE A 42 -3.63 -0.06 11.31
N GLU A 43 -3.51 0.61 10.17
CA GLU A 43 -4.59 0.75 9.21
C GLU A 43 -4.24 -0.12 7.99
N PRO A 44 -4.72 -1.38 7.91
CA PRO A 44 -4.17 -2.32 6.92
C PRO A 44 -4.52 -1.96 5.49
N LEU A 45 -5.71 -1.38 5.26
CA LEU A 45 -6.13 -0.94 3.94
C LEU A 45 -5.22 0.19 3.42
N GLU A 46 -4.98 1.21 4.24
CA GLU A 46 -4.05 2.32 3.98
C GLU A 46 -2.69 1.81 3.53
N LYS A 47 -2.11 0.93 4.36
CA LYS A 47 -0.76 0.42 4.17
C LYS A 47 -0.64 -0.45 2.93
N LEU A 48 -1.67 -1.24 2.62
CA LEU A 48 -1.73 -1.99 1.36
C LEU A 48 -1.87 -1.05 0.14
N CYS A 49 -2.68 0.00 0.26
CA CYS A 49 -2.83 1.00 -0.79
C CYS A 49 -1.53 1.79 -1.02
N ASP A 50 -0.82 2.18 0.04
CA ASP A 50 0.48 2.85 -0.06
C ASP A 50 1.53 1.92 -0.67
N ALA A 51 1.60 0.65 -0.24
CA ALA A 51 2.47 -0.35 -0.86
C ALA A 51 2.18 -0.52 -2.36
N ALA A 52 0.90 -0.57 -2.74
CA ALA A 52 0.47 -0.66 -4.13
C ALA A 52 0.84 0.61 -4.93
N LYS A 53 0.71 1.80 -4.34
CA LYS A 53 1.10 3.07 -4.97
C LYS A 53 2.59 3.11 -5.23
N LEU A 54 3.41 2.81 -4.23
CA LEU A 54 4.88 2.74 -4.35
C LEU A 54 5.30 1.73 -5.42
N THR A 55 4.58 0.60 -5.53
CA THR A 55 4.79 -0.39 -6.59
C THR A 55 4.41 0.17 -7.98
N ALA A 56 3.31 0.90 -8.09
CA ALA A 56 2.93 1.56 -9.33
C ALA A 56 3.95 2.62 -9.76
N GLU A 57 4.54 3.35 -8.82
CA GLU A 57 5.63 4.30 -9.08
C GLU A 57 6.86 3.61 -9.67
N ILE A 58 7.27 2.45 -9.14
CA ILE A 58 8.39 1.65 -9.69
C ILE A 58 8.15 1.27 -11.16
N LEU A 59 6.90 0.94 -11.49
CA LEU A 59 6.44 0.53 -12.82
C LEU A 59 6.10 1.71 -13.75
N SER A 60 6.21 2.96 -13.29
CA SER A 60 5.77 4.14 -14.05
C SER A 60 6.50 4.34 -15.39
N ASP A 61 7.73 3.83 -15.52
CA ASP A 61 8.51 3.89 -16.75
C ASP A 61 8.10 2.80 -17.77
N GLU A 62 7.25 1.84 -17.39
CA GLU A 62 6.82 0.73 -18.25
C GLU A 62 5.61 1.11 -19.12
N PRO A 63 5.57 0.72 -20.41
CA PRO A 63 4.44 0.99 -21.29
C PRO A 63 3.11 0.47 -20.74
N ASP A 64 2.11 1.35 -20.62
CA ASP A 64 0.76 1.03 -20.13
C ASP A 64 -0.27 1.33 -21.22
N PRO A 65 -0.38 0.47 -22.26
CA PRO A 65 -1.19 0.74 -23.45
C PRO A 65 -2.70 0.85 -23.14
N ASP A 66 -3.16 0.10 -22.14
CA ASP A 66 -4.57 0.09 -21.71
C ASP A 66 -4.85 1.16 -20.63
N GLY A 67 -3.80 1.70 -20.00
CA GLY A 67 -3.91 2.75 -18.99
C GLY A 67 -4.38 2.27 -17.62
N ASP A 68 -4.55 0.96 -17.42
CA ASP A 68 -5.08 0.38 -16.19
C ASP A 68 -4.17 0.66 -14.98
N ARG A 69 -2.84 0.60 -15.16
CA ARG A 69 -1.89 0.87 -14.06
C ARG A 69 -1.94 2.34 -13.66
N ASN A 70 -2.01 3.25 -14.63
CA ASN A 70 -2.16 4.68 -14.37
C ASN A 70 -3.48 5.03 -13.68
N GLN A 71 -4.58 4.35 -14.05
CA GLN A 71 -5.87 4.51 -13.37
C GLN A 71 -5.81 4.05 -11.91
N VAL A 72 -5.19 2.90 -11.65
CA VAL A 72 -4.96 2.40 -10.28
C VAL A 72 -4.12 3.38 -9.48
N ALA A 73 -2.99 3.85 -10.02
CA ALA A 73 -2.13 4.82 -9.35
C ALA A 73 -2.88 6.11 -8.98
N GLY A 74 -3.68 6.65 -9.90
CA GLY A 74 -4.49 7.84 -9.64
C GLY A 74 -5.60 7.61 -8.60
N ALA A 75 -6.23 6.43 -8.60
CA ALA A 75 -7.23 6.07 -7.60
C ALA A 75 -6.61 5.93 -6.20
N LEU A 76 -5.42 5.31 -6.11
CA LEU A 76 -4.67 5.17 -4.87
C LEU A 76 -4.22 6.52 -4.32
N GLU A 77 -3.66 7.39 -5.16
CA GLU A 77 -3.29 8.75 -4.78
C GLU A 77 -4.48 9.52 -4.20
N LYS A 78 -5.63 9.48 -4.89
CA LYS A 78 -6.85 10.13 -4.42
C LYS A 78 -7.31 9.55 -3.08
N PHE A 79 -7.31 8.23 -2.93
CA PHE A 79 -7.70 7.58 -1.68
C PHE A 79 -6.80 8.03 -0.52
N LEU A 80 -5.47 7.93 -0.68
CA LEU A 80 -4.47 8.26 0.34
C LEU A 80 -4.39 9.77 0.64
N SER A 81 -4.68 10.64 -0.32
CA SER A 81 -4.70 12.10 -0.08
C SER A 81 -5.77 12.54 0.92
N GLY A 82 -6.82 11.74 1.14
CA GLY A 82 -7.82 11.98 2.18
C GLY A 82 -7.31 11.76 3.61
N TRP A 83 -6.08 11.25 3.75
CA TRP A 83 -5.47 10.84 5.01
C TRP A 83 -4.24 11.66 5.41
N ALA A 84 -3.68 12.44 4.48
CA ALA A 84 -2.51 13.28 4.70
C ALA A 84 -2.82 14.58 5.47
#